data_AF-S4R8F9-F1
#
_entry.id   AF-S4R8F9-F1
#
_cell.length_a   1.000
_cell.length_b   1.000
_cell.length_c   1.000
_cell.angle_alpha   90.00
_cell.angle_beta   90.00
_cell.angle_gamma   90.00
#
_symmetry.space_group_name_H-M   'P 1'
#
loop_
_entity.id
_entity.type
_entity.pdbx_description
1 polymer ?
#
loop_
_entity_poly.entity_id
_entity_poly.type
_entity_poly.pdbx_seq_one_letter_code
_entity_poly.pdbx_strand_id
1 'polypeptide(L)'
;FATMKLLLAATLLAVAMGMAESIRIAAFNIQTFGDAKMSKPDVAKVIVDVISLFDIVVVQEVRDSDLSAVKLLMSQLNSASAHHYEYLASDQLGSSTYTERYVYIYRDKVVSVSSSYHYDDGCESCGTDTFSREPFLVRFNIPSSGEGPATLAGR
;
A
#
# COMPACT_ATOMS: atom_id res chain seq x y z
N PHE A 1 48.98 -8.96 12.40
CA PHE A 1 47.94 -8.71 13.43
C PHE A 1 47.14 -7.42 13.19
N ALA A 2 47.78 -6.26 12.98
CA ALA A 2 47.07 -4.99 12.76
C ALA A 2 46.25 -4.93 11.46
N THR A 3 46.81 -5.41 10.34
CA THR A 3 46.13 -5.48 9.03
C THR A 3 44.90 -6.37 9.04
N MET A 4 44.95 -7.49 9.77
CA MET A 4 43.83 -8.42 9.92
C MET A 4 42.69 -7.82 10.76
N LYS A 5 43.01 -7.00 11.77
CA LYS A 5 42.02 -6.23 12.55
C LYS A 5 41.37 -5.12 11.72
N LEU A 6 42.15 -4.44 10.87
CA LEU A 6 41.62 -3.42 9.96
C LEU A 6 40.66 -4.04 8.93
N LEU A 7 41.02 -5.20 8.38
CA LEU A 7 40.18 -5.92 7.42
C LEU A 7 38.85 -6.36 8.08
N LEU A 8 38.91 -6.89 9.30
CA LEU A 8 37.71 -7.26 10.06
C LEU A 8 36.83 -6.04 10.39
N ALA A 9 37.43 -4.92 10.79
CA ALA A 9 36.69 -3.70 11.10
C ALA A 9 36.01 -3.14 9.85
N ALA A 10 36.69 -3.16 8.70
CA ALA A 10 36.14 -2.72 7.43
C ALA A 10 34.99 -3.62 6.95
N THR A 11 35.09 -4.95 7.11
CA THR A 11 33.99 -5.86 6.76
C THR A 11 32.81 -5.73 7.71
N LEU A 12 33.02 -5.61 9.02
CA LEU A 12 31.96 -5.32 10.00
C LEU A 12 31.23 -4.01 9.68
N LEU A 13 31.97 -2.96 9.33
CA LEU A 13 31.38 -1.67 8.96
C LEU A 13 30.58 -1.75 7.64
N ALA A 14 31.09 -2.46 6.63
CA ALA A 14 30.39 -2.67 5.37
C ALA A 14 29.11 -3.50 5.55
N VAL A 15 29.15 -4.54 6.39
CA VAL A 15 27.97 -5.33 6.76
C VAL A 15 26.96 -4.46 7.50
N ALA A 16 27.39 -3.62 8.45
CA ALA A 16 26.50 -2.72 9.17
C ALA A 16 25.86 -1.66 8.26
N MET A 17 26.60 -1.11 7.29
CA MET A 17 26.08 -0.14 6.32
C MET A 17 25.12 -0.78 5.31
N GLY A 18 25.23 -2.08 5.04
CA GLY A 18 24.33 -2.84 4.17
C GLY A 18 22.96 -3.15 4.78
N MET A 19 22.73 -2.80 6.05
CA MET A 19 21.47 -3.07 6.77
C MET A 19 20.43 -1.94 6.61
N ALA A 20 20.66 -0.97 5.72
CA ALA A 20 19.67 0.06 5.42
C ALA A 20 18.53 -0.53 4.59
N GLU A 21 17.47 -0.99 5.25
CA GLU A 21 16.25 -1.44 4.58
C GLU A 21 15.48 -0.22 4.04
N SER A 22 15.33 -0.15 2.72
CA SER A 22 14.49 0.85 2.07
C SER A 22 13.05 0.36 1.96
N ILE A 23 12.08 1.20 2.28
CA ILE A 23 10.66 0.90 2.07
C ILE A 23 10.30 1.13 0.60
N ARG A 24 9.63 0.14 0.00
CA ARG A 24 9.12 0.21 -1.38
C ARG A 24 7.64 0.51 -1.37
N ILE A 25 7.27 1.60 -2.05
CA ILE A 25 5.89 2.10 -2.11
C ILE A 25 5.46 2.18 -3.57
N ALA A 26 4.22 1.78 -3.87
CA ALA A 26 3.62 1.92 -5.19
C ALA A 26 2.17 2.42 -5.15
N ALA A 27 1.76 3.03 -6.26
CA ALA A 27 0.35 3.24 -6.59
C ALA A 27 0.05 2.41 -7.84
N PHE A 28 -1.02 1.62 -7.80
CA PHE A 28 -1.42 0.72 -8.87
C PHE A 28 -2.91 0.92 -9.18
N ASN A 29 -3.18 1.70 -10.23
CA ASN A 29 -4.51 1.77 -10.80
C ASN A 29 -4.78 0.48 -11.59
N ILE A 30 -5.73 -0.33 -11.11
CA ILE A 30 -6.14 -1.57 -11.78
C ILE A 30 -7.52 -1.35 -12.38
N GLN A 31 -7.57 -1.17 -13.69
CA GLN A 31 -8.79 -0.82 -14.41
C GLN A 31 -9.99 -1.69 -14.02
N THR A 32 -11.00 -1.05 -13.40
CA THR A 32 -12.22 -1.72 -12.92
C THR A 32 -11.88 -2.97 -12.09
N PHE A 33 -11.12 -2.81 -11.02
CA PHE A 33 -10.78 -3.90 -10.12
C PHE A 33 -12.04 -4.38 -9.38
N GLY A 34 -12.26 -5.70 -9.34
CA GLY A 34 -13.43 -6.33 -8.76
C GLY A 34 -13.49 -7.82 -9.10
N ASP A 35 -14.60 -8.48 -8.81
CA ASP A 35 -14.74 -9.94 -8.92
C ASP A 35 -14.47 -10.47 -10.34
N ALA A 36 -14.95 -9.75 -11.35
CA ALA A 36 -14.72 -10.12 -12.75
C ALA A 36 -13.23 -10.10 -13.13
N LYS A 37 -12.42 -9.29 -12.43
CA LYS A 37 -10.96 -9.24 -12.61
C LYS A 37 -10.29 -10.39 -11.87
N MET A 38 -10.64 -10.57 -10.59
CA MET A 38 -10.04 -11.57 -9.71
C MET A 38 -10.43 -13.02 -10.04
N SER A 39 -11.54 -13.22 -10.75
CA SER A 39 -11.96 -14.53 -11.26
C SER A 39 -11.13 -15.04 -12.44
N LYS A 40 -10.28 -14.20 -13.06
CA LYS A 40 -9.38 -14.60 -14.14
C LYS A 40 -8.02 -15.01 -13.54
N PRO A 41 -7.66 -16.30 -13.51
CA PRO A 41 -6.49 -16.77 -12.76
C PRO A 41 -5.17 -16.10 -13.17
N ASP A 42 -4.93 -15.96 -14.47
CA ASP A 42 -3.68 -15.34 -14.96
C ASP A 42 -3.59 -13.86 -14.59
N VAL A 43 -4.73 -13.14 -14.61
CA VAL A 43 -4.79 -11.72 -14.23
C VAL A 43 -4.59 -11.57 -12.73
N ALA A 44 -5.29 -12.37 -11.92
CA ALA A 44 -5.15 -12.38 -10.47
C ALA A 44 -3.71 -12.67 -10.05
N LYS A 45 -3.07 -13.66 -10.71
CA LYS A 45 -1.66 -13.98 -10.49
C LYS A 45 -0.74 -12.79 -10.75
N VAL A 46 -0.91 -12.10 -11.88
CA VAL A 46 -0.10 -10.91 -12.20
C VAL A 46 -0.30 -9.80 -11.16
N ILE A 47 -1.54 -9.58 -10.71
CA ILE A 47 -1.83 -8.58 -9.67
C ILE A 47 -1.10 -8.94 -8.36
N VAL A 48 -1.18 -10.20 -7.92
CA VAL A 48 -0.47 -10.70 -6.74
C VAL A 48 1.04 -10.55 -6.89
N ASP A 49 1.60 -10.97 -8.03
CA ASP A 49 3.03 -10.88 -8.29
C ASP A 49 3.52 -9.42 -8.20
N VAL A 50 2.80 -8.47 -8.81
CA VAL A 50 3.13 -7.04 -8.76
C VAL A 50 3.05 -6.49 -7.34
N ILE A 51 1.95 -6.75 -6.61
CA ILE A 51 1.78 -6.23 -5.24
C ILE A 51 2.83 -6.78 -4.29
N SER A 52 3.24 -8.04 -4.47
CA SER A 52 4.23 -8.70 -3.60
C SER A 52 5.61 -8.05 -3.60
N LEU A 53 5.90 -7.21 -4.60
CA LEU A 53 7.17 -6.49 -4.73
C LEU A 53 7.31 -5.29 -3.79
N PHE A 54 6.24 -4.86 -3.13
CA PHE A 54 6.20 -3.61 -2.37
C PHE A 54 5.85 -3.85 -0.90
N ASP A 55 6.23 -2.90 -0.06
CA ASP A 55 5.90 -2.90 1.36
C ASP A 55 4.59 -2.15 1.61
N ILE A 56 4.25 -1.17 0.76
CA ILE A 56 2.96 -0.49 0.71
C ILE A 56 2.51 -0.31 -0.74
N VAL A 57 1.26 -0.66 -1.06
CA VAL A 57 0.63 -0.43 -2.36
C VAL A 57 -0.72 0.24 -2.17
N VAL A 58 -0.97 1.31 -2.92
CA VAL A 58 -2.33 1.88 -3.07
C VAL A 58 -2.95 1.32 -4.34
N VAL A 59 -4.02 0.53 -4.21
CA VAL A 59 -4.82 0.07 -5.33
C VAL A 59 -5.96 1.06 -5.57
N GLN A 60 -6.07 1.55 -6.81
CA GLN A 60 -7.11 2.47 -7.26
C GLN A 60 -8.09 1.79 -8.22
N GLU A 61 -9.22 2.45 -8.50
CA GLU A 61 -10.34 1.92 -9.29
C GLU A 61 -10.94 0.61 -8.73
N VAL A 62 -10.96 0.48 -7.40
CA VAL A 62 -11.59 -0.66 -6.72
C VAL A 62 -13.10 -0.50 -6.79
N ARG A 63 -13.73 -1.26 -7.68
CA ARG A 63 -15.18 -1.35 -7.91
C ARG A 63 -15.71 -2.66 -7.35
N ASP A 64 -15.62 -2.75 -6.03
CA ASP A 64 -15.94 -3.94 -5.25
C ASP A 64 -16.69 -3.49 -3.99
N SER A 65 -18.04 -3.54 -4.01
CA SER A 65 -18.89 -2.93 -2.98
C SER A 65 -18.85 -3.67 -1.64
N ASP A 66 -18.62 -4.98 -1.64
CA ASP A 66 -18.60 -5.84 -0.45
C ASP A 66 -17.18 -6.32 -0.06
N LEU A 67 -16.17 -5.82 -0.77
CA LEU A 67 -14.75 -6.14 -0.60
C LEU A 67 -14.43 -7.62 -0.87
N SER A 68 -15.28 -8.32 -1.64
CA SER A 68 -15.10 -9.75 -1.92
C SER A 68 -13.87 -10.00 -2.80
N ALA A 69 -13.66 -9.20 -3.85
CA ALA A 69 -12.47 -9.24 -4.69
C ALA A 69 -11.19 -8.87 -3.90
N VAL A 70 -11.28 -7.87 -3.02
CA VAL A 70 -10.17 -7.50 -2.12
C VAL A 70 -9.82 -8.65 -1.18
N LYS A 71 -10.80 -9.30 -0.56
CA LYS A 71 -10.58 -10.46 0.32
C LYS A 71 -9.95 -11.63 -0.44
N LEU A 72 -10.40 -11.89 -1.67
CA LEU A 72 -9.81 -12.92 -2.53
C LEU A 72 -8.35 -12.58 -2.89
N LEU A 73 -8.06 -11.32 -3.23
CA LEU A 73 -6.71 -10.84 -3.48
C LEU A 73 -5.80 -11.04 -2.26
N MET A 74 -6.25 -10.63 -1.08
CA MET A 74 -5.48 -10.78 0.16
C MET A 74 -5.22 -12.25 0.51
N SER A 75 -6.22 -13.12 0.30
CA SER A 75 -6.07 -14.56 0.50
C SER A 75 -5.00 -15.16 -0.42
N GLN A 76 -5.02 -14.82 -1.72
CA GLN A 76 -4.01 -15.30 -2.67
C GLN A 76 -2.62 -14.71 -2.36
N LEU A 77 -2.54 -13.42 -2.06
CA LEU A 77 -1.29 -12.73 -1.73
C LEU A 77 -0.62 -13.32 -0.49
N ASN A 78 -1.37 -13.48 0.61
CA ASN A 78 -0.85 -14.03 1.86
C ASN A 78 -0.56 -15.54 1.77
N SER A 79 -1.12 -16.25 0.79
CA SER A 79 -0.77 -17.65 0.52
C SER A 79 0.49 -17.80 -0.33
N ALA A 80 0.78 -16.84 -1.22
CA ALA A 80 1.90 -16.88 -2.14
C ALA A 80 3.17 -16.19 -1.61
N SER A 81 3.04 -15.29 -0.63
CA SER A 81 4.12 -14.47 -0.10
C SER A 81 4.71 -15.03 1.20
N ALA A 82 6.01 -14.80 1.41
CA ALA A 82 6.66 -15.04 2.71
C ALA A 82 6.33 -13.95 3.76
N HIS A 83 5.88 -12.78 3.31
CA HIS A 83 5.40 -11.69 4.16
C HIS A 83 3.89 -11.75 4.30
N HIS A 84 3.40 -11.43 5.49
CA HIS A 84 2.00 -11.21 5.74
C HIS A 84 1.63 -9.76 5.38
N TYR A 85 0.48 -9.60 4.72
CA TYR A 85 -0.08 -8.33 4.33
C TYR A 85 -1.44 -8.12 5.02
N GLU A 86 -1.67 -6.87 5.40
CA GLU A 86 -2.98 -6.34 5.78
C GLU A 86 -3.45 -5.30 4.76
N TYR A 87 -4.71 -4.89 4.87
CA TYR A 87 -5.25 -3.82 4.03
C TYR A 87 -6.12 -2.84 4.82
N LEU A 88 -6.20 -1.62 4.29
CA LEU A 88 -7.12 -0.57 4.73
C LEU A 88 -7.87 -0.04 3.49
N ALA A 89 -9.19 -0.16 3.50
CA ALA A 89 -10.05 0.33 2.44
C ALA A 89 -10.70 1.66 2.83
N SER A 90 -10.84 2.58 1.89
CA SER A 90 -11.64 3.80 2.05
C SER A 90 -13.14 3.48 1.99
N ASP A 91 -13.95 4.51 2.31
CA ASP A 91 -15.35 4.52 1.95
C ASP A 91 -15.54 4.52 0.42
N GLN A 92 -16.77 4.20 -0.01
CA GLN A 92 -17.14 4.31 -1.42
C GLN A 92 -17.23 5.78 -1.80
N LEU A 93 -16.45 6.21 -2.78
CA LEU A 93 -16.45 7.57 -3.30
C LEU A 93 -17.13 7.61 -4.67
N GLY A 94 -17.73 8.75 -5.03
CA GLY A 94 -18.33 9.01 -6.34
C GLY A 94 -19.86 8.87 -6.41
N SER A 95 -20.39 8.96 -7.63
CA SER A 95 -21.84 8.99 -7.86
C SER A 95 -22.54 7.67 -7.54
N SER A 96 -23.86 7.71 -7.33
CA SER A 96 -24.70 6.54 -7.02
C SER A 96 -24.63 5.40 -8.04
N THR A 97 -24.23 5.68 -9.29
CA THR A 97 -24.11 4.69 -10.37
C THR A 97 -22.66 4.23 -10.61
N TYR A 98 -21.67 4.95 -10.07
CA TYR A 98 -20.26 4.69 -10.30
C TYR A 98 -19.42 5.07 -9.08
N THR A 99 -19.32 4.13 -8.15
CA THR A 99 -18.49 4.26 -6.95
C THR A 99 -17.16 3.51 -7.10
N GLU A 100 -16.12 4.04 -6.46
CA GLU A 100 -14.78 3.45 -6.36
C GLU A 100 -14.26 3.56 -4.93
N ARG A 101 -13.25 2.76 -4.59
CA ARG A 101 -12.51 2.83 -3.34
C ARG A 101 -11.00 2.94 -3.60
N TYR A 102 -10.31 3.51 -2.62
CA TYR A 102 -8.88 3.33 -2.45
C TYR A 102 -8.63 2.16 -1.50
N VAL A 103 -7.70 1.28 -1.84
CA VAL A 103 -7.28 0.19 -0.94
C VAL A 103 -5.78 0.23 -0.75
N TYR A 104 -5.35 0.51 0.47
CA TYR A 104 -3.96 0.39 0.87
C TYR A 104 -3.70 -1.05 1.29
N ILE A 105 -2.68 -1.67 0.72
CA ILE A 105 -2.19 -3.02 1.08
C ILE A 105 -0.77 -2.83 1.60
N TYR A 106 -0.46 -3.37 2.78
CA TYR A 106 0.82 -3.13 3.43
C TYR A 106 1.32 -4.33 4.22
N ARG A 107 2.64 -4.46 4.38
CA ARG A 107 3.27 -5.49 5.21
C ARG A 107 3.22 -5.08 6.68
N ASP A 108 2.44 -5.81 7.48
CA ASP A 108 2.17 -5.51 8.89
C ASP A 108 3.40 -5.54 9.80
N LYS A 109 4.44 -6.30 9.42
CA LYS A 109 5.73 -6.35 10.11
C LYS A 109 6.70 -5.23 9.72
N VAL A 110 6.41 -4.50 8.64
CA VAL A 110 7.26 -3.40 8.14
C VAL A 110 6.68 -2.05 8.55
N VAL A 111 5.36 -1.89 8.45
CA VAL A 111 4.68 -0.64 8.79
C VAL A 111 3.38 -0.91 9.55
N SER A 112 2.93 0.09 10.30
CA SER A 112 1.60 0.09 10.94
C SER A 112 0.85 1.36 10.60
N VAL A 113 -0.48 1.27 10.48
CA VAL A 113 -1.33 2.44 10.26
C VAL A 113 -1.48 3.22 11.57
N SER A 114 -1.15 4.50 11.53
CA SER A 114 -1.34 5.46 12.63
C SER A 114 -2.72 6.12 12.57
N SER A 115 -3.14 6.54 11.38
CA SER A 115 -4.41 7.22 11.17
C SER A 115 -4.77 7.23 9.69
N SER A 116 -6.05 7.45 9.40
CA SER A 116 -6.54 7.63 8.04
C SER A 116 -7.72 8.59 8.00
N TYR A 117 -7.83 9.37 6.94
CA TYR A 117 -8.93 10.33 6.74
C TYR A 117 -9.05 10.72 5.27
N HIS A 118 -10.22 11.21 4.86
CA HIS A 118 -10.41 11.86 3.56
C HIS A 118 -10.00 13.34 3.65
N TYR A 119 -9.37 13.86 2.60
CA TYR A 119 -9.16 15.29 2.49
C TYR A 119 -10.49 15.98 2.22
N ASP A 120 -10.94 16.77 3.20
CA ASP A 120 -12.09 17.66 3.07
C ASP A 120 -11.60 18.97 2.41
N ASP A 121 -11.96 19.17 1.15
CA ASP A 121 -11.61 20.37 0.37
C ASP A 121 -12.67 21.47 0.44
N GLY A 122 -13.71 21.28 1.25
CA GLY A 122 -14.69 22.29 1.58
C GLY A 122 -16.14 21.82 1.45
N CYS A 123 -17.03 22.80 1.34
CA CYS A 123 -18.46 22.56 1.38
C CYS A 123 -18.98 21.95 0.06
N GLU A 124 -19.39 20.69 0.09
CA GLU A 124 -20.00 19.99 -1.05
C GLU A 124 -21.23 20.73 -1.61
N SER A 125 -22.11 21.21 -0.72
CA SER A 125 -23.33 21.93 -1.12
C SER A 125 -23.08 23.33 -1.70
N CYS A 126 -21.88 23.86 -1.55
CA CYS A 126 -21.49 25.20 -1.99
C CYS A 126 -20.85 25.17 -3.38
N GLY A 127 -20.59 23.99 -3.96
CA GLY A 127 -20.03 23.83 -5.30
C GLY A 127 -18.56 24.25 -5.44
N THR A 128 -17.82 24.30 -4.33
CA THR A 128 -16.38 24.60 -4.30
C THR A 128 -15.51 23.34 -4.28
N ASP A 129 -16.14 22.17 -4.42
CA ASP A 129 -15.48 20.87 -4.47
C ASP A 129 -14.50 20.81 -5.66
N THR A 130 -13.25 20.50 -5.35
CA THR A 130 -12.12 20.42 -6.28
C THR A 130 -11.89 18.99 -6.75
N PHE A 131 -12.30 17.98 -5.97
CA PHE A 131 -12.02 16.58 -6.25
C PHE A 131 -13.30 15.76 -6.42
N SER A 132 -13.51 15.20 -7.61
CA SER A 132 -14.61 14.25 -7.84
C SER A 132 -14.56 12.98 -6.97
N ARG A 133 -13.40 12.71 -6.35
CA ARG A 133 -13.19 11.69 -5.31
C ARG A 133 -12.19 12.23 -4.32
N GLU A 134 -12.63 12.42 -3.09
CA GLU A 134 -11.82 12.97 -2.01
C GLU A 134 -10.59 12.09 -1.77
N PRO A 135 -9.37 12.64 -1.86
CA PRO A 135 -8.16 11.89 -1.59
C PRO A 135 -8.22 11.16 -0.26
N PHE A 136 -7.85 9.87 -0.25
CA PHE A 136 -7.77 9.08 0.99
C PHE A 136 -6.33 9.06 1.51
N LEU A 137 -6.12 9.68 2.66
CA LEU A 137 -4.81 9.83 3.30
C LEU A 137 -4.64 8.78 4.38
N VAL A 138 -3.49 8.10 4.35
CA VAL A 138 -3.10 7.11 5.36
C VAL A 138 -1.72 7.44 5.88
N ARG A 139 -1.62 7.57 7.20
CA ARG A 139 -0.35 7.77 7.91
C ARG A 139 0.19 6.44 8.39
N PHE A 140 1.43 6.13 8.02
CA PHE A 140 2.16 4.94 8.42
C PHE A 140 3.26 5.28 9.42
N ASN A 141 3.39 4.44 10.44
CA ASN A 141 4.54 4.41 11.33
C ASN A 141 5.54 3.37 10.80
N ILE A 142 6.82 3.77 10.76
CA ILE A 142 7.92 2.94 10.29
C ILE A 142 8.86 2.71 11.49
N PRO A 143 9.09 1.47 11.96
CA PRO A 143 9.83 1.19 13.20
C PRO A 143 11.32 1.57 13.18
N SER A 144 11.95 1.68 12.00
CA SER A 144 13.41 1.69 11.84
C SER A 144 13.98 2.87 11.04
N SER A 145 13.16 3.76 10.49
CA SER A 145 13.65 5.00 9.90
C SER A 145 13.78 6.05 11.00
N GLY A 146 14.93 6.68 11.16
CA GLY A 146 15.04 7.94 11.91
C GLY A 146 14.22 9.09 11.31
N GLU A 147 13.48 8.83 10.23
CA GLU A 147 12.47 9.70 9.63
C GLU A 147 11.11 9.48 10.33
N GLY A 148 10.43 10.59 10.63
CA GLY A 148 9.11 10.59 11.24
C GLY A 148 8.03 9.91 10.38
N PRO A 149 6.77 9.86 10.86
CA PRO A 149 5.70 9.13 10.21
C PRO A 149 5.48 9.58 8.75
N ALA A 150 5.39 8.61 7.84
CA ALA A 150 5.14 8.85 6.42
C ALA A 150 3.63 8.92 6.14
N THR A 151 3.17 9.92 5.40
CA THR A 151 1.75 10.01 4.97
C THR A 151 1.67 9.78 3.47
N LEU A 152 0.85 8.82 3.05
CA LEU A 152 0.55 8.54 1.65
C LEU A 152 -0.87 9.01 1.35
N ALA A 153 -1.07 9.57 0.14
CA ALA A 153 -2.35 10.04 -0.34
C ALA A 153 -2.69 9.33 -1.66
N GLY A 154 -3.86 8.69 -1.71
CA GLY A 154 -4.44 8.17 -2.94
C GLY A 154 -5.13 9.32 -3.66
N ARG A 155 -4.77 9.54 -4.92
CA ARG A 155 -5.42 10.49 -5.84
C ARG A 155 -5.93 9.73 -7.04
#